data_AF-A0A367Q0H8-F1
#
_entry.id   AF-A0A367Q0H8-F1
#
_cell.length_a   1.000
_cell.length_b   1.000
_cell.length_c   1.000
_cell.angle_alpha   90.00
_cell.angle_beta   90.00
_cell.angle_gamma   90.00
#
_symmetry.space_group_name_H-M   'P 1'
#
loop_
_entity.id
_entity.type
_entity.pdbx_description
1 polymer ?
#
loop_
_entity_poly.entity_id
_entity_poly.type
_entity_poly.pdbx_seq_one_letter_code
_entity_poly.pdbx_strand_id
1 'polypeptide(L)'
;MSVKLLPDLGDLVEGLGVTGIVGIILVPVFLPLIGSVGRPIAKAIVKNGILFYEKNKAALTELGETWEDIISEARSEVGEQRMKSAEPMDT
;
A
#
# COMPACT_ATOMS: atom_id res chain seq x y z
N MET A 1 -25.06 24.44 -17.51
CA MET A 1 -23.66 24.38 -17.08
C MET A 1 -23.47 23.05 -16.38
N SER A 2 -22.84 22.08 -17.04
CA SER A 2 -22.67 20.73 -16.47
C SER A 2 -21.58 20.80 -15.41
N VAL A 3 -22.00 20.80 -14.14
CA VAL A 3 -21.08 20.73 -13.02
C VAL A 3 -20.50 19.32 -13.04
N LYS A 4 -19.26 19.16 -13.50
CA LYS A 4 -18.53 17.90 -13.38
C LYS A 4 -18.29 17.66 -11.89
N LEU A 5 -19.18 16.87 -11.29
CA LEU A 5 -19.20 16.55 -9.86
C LEU A 5 -18.09 15.56 -9.48
N LEU A 6 -17.48 14.90 -10.48
CA LEU A 6 -16.43 13.90 -10.30
C LEU A 6 -15.18 14.31 -11.10
N PRO A 7 -13.99 14.30 -10.48
CA PRO A 7 -12.74 14.39 -11.21
C PRO A 7 -12.59 13.18 -12.14
N ASP A 8 -11.83 13.35 -13.23
CA ASP A 8 -11.55 12.26 -14.16
C ASP A 8 -10.72 11.19 -13.44
N LEU A 9 -11.02 9.91 -13.68
CA LEU A 9 -10.34 8.81 -12.98
C LEU A 9 -8.83 8.81 -13.27
N GLY A 10 -8.45 9.26 -14.47
CA GLY A 10 -7.05 9.46 -14.84
C GLY A 10 -6.34 10.45 -13.93
N ASP A 11 -6.96 11.61 -13.67
CA ASP A 11 -6.39 12.67 -12.83
C ASP A 11 -6.22 12.24 -11.37
N LEU A 12 -7.14 11.41 -10.85
CA LEU A 12 -7.01 10.84 -9.51
C LEU A 12 -5.89 9.81 -9.41
N VAL A 13 -5.77 8.93 -10.40
CA VAL A 13 -4.72 7.90 -10.45
C VAL A 13 -3.34 8.55 -10.55
N GLU A 14 -3.22 9.58 -11.38
CA GLU A 14 -1.99 10.35 -11.59
C GLU A 14 -1.66 11.22 -10.36
N GLY A 15 -2.64 11.92 -9.78
CA GLY A 15 -2.47 12.75 -8.60
C GLY A 15 -2.16 11.97 -7.31
N LEU A 16 -2.59 10.72 -7.21
CA LEU A 16 -2.22 9.82 -6.10
C LEU A 16 -0.85 9.14 -6.33
N GLY A 17 -0.29 9.22 -7.54
CA GLY A 17 0.94 8.50 -7.92
C GLY A 17 0.77 6.97 -7.94
N VAL A 18 -0.47 6.48 -8.04
CA VAL A 18 -0.80 5.06 -7.89
C VAL A 18 -1.07 4.46 -9.26
N THR A 19 -0.04 3.93 -9.93
CA THR A 19 -0.22 3.24 -11.22
C THR A 19 -0.62 1.77 -11.01
N GLY A 20 -1.68 1.31 -11.70
CA GLY A 20 -2.05 -0.11 -11.75
C GLY A 20 -3.23 -0.51 -10.84
N ILE A 21 -3.32 -1.80 -10.49
CA ILE A 21 -4.44 -2.43 -9.73
C ILE A 21 -4.77 -1.67 -8.45
N VAL A 22 -3.76 -1.13 -7.78
CA VAL A 22 -3.92 -0.34 -6.54
C VAL A 22 -4.78 0.90 -6.80
N GLY A 23 -4.64 1.57 -7.94
CA GLY A 23 -5.46 2.73 -8.30
C GLY A 23 -6.93 2.36 -8.46
N ILE A 24 -7.23 1.24 -9.13
CA ILE A 24 -8.59 0.75 -9.36
C ILE A 24 -9.30 0.43 -8.03
N ILE A 25 -8.58 -0.11 -7.05
CA ILE A 25 -9.12 -0.43 -5.72
C ILE A 25 -9.30 0.84 -4.88
N LEU A 26 -8.39 1.81 -4.99
CA LEU A 26 -8.41 3.02 -4.17
C LEU A 26 -9.43 4.06 -4.66
N VAL A 27 -9.68 4.16 -5.96
CA VAL A 27 -10.67 5.07 -6.57
C VAL A 27 -12.03 5.06 -5.85
N PRO A 28 -12.73 3.92 -5.64
CA PRO A 28 -14.03 3.89 -4.97
C PRO A 28 -13.98 4.27 -3.48
N VAL A 29 -12.81 4.21 -2.83
CA VAL A 29 -12.63 4.64 -1.44
C VAL A 29 -12.51 6.16 -1.34
N PHE A 30 -11.83 6.80 -2.30
CA PHE A 30 -11.60 8.25 -2.29
C PHE A 30 -12.73 9.05 -2.97
N LEU A 31 -13.42 8.48 -3.96
CA LEU A 31 -14.57 9.12 -4.63
C LEU A 31 -15.63 9.70 -3.66
N PRO A 32 -16.11 8.95 -2.65
CA PRO A 32 -17.15 9.45 -1.75
C PRO A 32 -16.66 10.62 -0.89
N LEU A 33 -15.35 10.82 -0.69
CA LEU A 33 -14.80 11.86 0.21
C LEU A 33 -14.93 13.28 -0.34
N ILE A 34 -15.24 13.44 -1.63
CA ILE A 34 -15.23 14.74 -2.33
C ILE A 34 -16.59 15.47 -2.19
N GLY A 35 -17.65 14.79 -1.70
CA GLY A 35 -19.01 15.36 -1.56
C GLY A 35 -19.52 15.50 -0.11
N SER A 36 -20.57 16.30 0.08
CA SER A 36 -21.21 16.54 1.40
C SER A 36 -21.81 15.27 2.06
N VAL A 37 -22.14 14.26 1.26
CA VAL A 37 -22.58 12.92 1.70
C VAL A 37 -21.43 11.97 2.07
N GLY A 38 -20.18 12.36 1.81
CA GLY A 38 -18.99 11.56 2.06
C GLY A 38 -18.62 11.40 3.53
N ARG A 39 -18.85 12.44 4.33
CA ARG A 39 -18.44 12.50 5.73
C ARG A 39 -18.91 11.32 6.60
N PRO A 40 -20.19 10.86 6.56
CA PRO A 40 -20.62 9.69 7.33
C PRO A 40 -19.95 8.39 6.85
N ILE A 41 -19.74 8.22 5.55
CA ILE A 41 -19.06 7.05 4.97
C ILE A 41 -17.58 7.05 5.40
N ALA A 42 -16.89 8.17 5.26
CA ALA A 42 -15.52 8.36 5.71
C ALA A 42 -15.36 8.00 7.20
N LYS A 43 -16.27 8.51 8.04
CA LYS A 43 -16.28 8.24 9.47
C LYS A 43 -16.49 6.76 9.77
N ALA A 44 -17.35 6.07 9.02
CA ALA A 44 -17.55 4.63 9.15
C ALA A 44 -16.32 3.84 8.73
N ILE A 45 -15.67 4.20 7.61
CA ILE A 45 -14.43 3.57 7.15
C ILE A 45 -13.34 3.72 8.20
N VAL A 46 -13.10 4.93 8.69
CA VAL A 46 -12.08 5.21 9.72
C VAL A 46 -12.37 4.40 11.00
N LYS A 47 -13.61 4.41 11.49
CA LYS A 47 -13.97 3.67 12.70
C LYS A 47 -13.75 2.16 12.55
N ASN A 48 -14.18 1.59 11.42
CA ASN A 48 -13.99 0.18 11.16
C ASN A 48 -12.51 -0.16 10.93
N GLY A 49 -11.75 0.73 10.29
CA GLY A 49 -10.30 0.59 10.11
C GLY A 49 -9.56 0.56 11.45
N ILE A 50 -9.90 1.46 12.38
CA ILE A 50 -9.34 1.44 13.74
C ILE A 50 -9.69 0.13 14.44
N LEU A 51 -10.96 -0.28 14.45
CA LEU A 51 -11.38 -1.54 15.09
C LEU A 51 -10.71 -2.76 14.47
N PHE A 52 -10.54 -2.79 13.14
CA PHE A 52 -9.83 -3.86 12.45
C PHE A 52 -8.36 -3.89 12.85
N TYR A 53 -7.68 -2.73 12.85
CA TYR A 53 -6.29 -2.63 13.25
C TYR A 53 -6.09 -3.09 14.70
N GLU A 54 -6.92 -2.62 15.63
CA GLU A 54 -6.85 -3.01 17.05
C GLU A 54 -7.05 -4.51 17.23
N LYS A 55 -8.06 -5.10 16.56
CA LYS A 55 -8.35 -6.54 16.64
C LYS A 55 -7.24 -7.40 16.05
N ASN A 56 -6.56 -6.92 15.02
CA ASN A 56 -5.52 -7.67 14.31
C ASN A 56 -4.09 -7.23 14.69
N LYS A 57 -3.93 -6.33 15.65
CA LYS A 57 -2.62 -5.76 16.02
C LYS A 57 -1.60 -6.84 16.34
N ALA A 58 -1.99 -7.84 17.13
CA ALA A 58 -1.11 -8.96 17.49
C ALA A 58 -0.70 -9.78 16.26
N ALA A 59 -1.65 -10.12 15.39
CA ALA A 59 -1.36 -10.83 14.14
C ALA A 59 -0.45 -10.02 13.21
N LEU A 60 -0.63 -8.68 13.14
CA LEU A 60 0.26 -7.80 12.37
C LEU A 60 1.68 -7.75 12.95
N THR A 61 1.84 -7.87 14.27
CA THR A 61 3.17 -7.99 14.90
C THR A 61 3.87 -9.28 14.48
N GLU A 62 3.18 -10.43 14.59
CA GLU A 62 3.73 -11.74 14.19
C GLU A 62 4.07 -11.80 12.69
N LEU A 63 3.20 -11.21 11.85
CA LEU A 63 3.48 -11.05 10.42
C LEU A 63 4.69 -10.14 10.18
N GLY A 64 4.87 -9.09 10.98
CA GLY A 64 6.02 -8.19 10.89
C GLY A 64 7.33 -8.90 11.17
N GLU A 65 7.37 -9.74 12.21
CA GLU A 65 8.54 -10.58 12.53
C GLU A 65 8.86 -11.54 11.38
N THR A 66 7.86 -12.29 10.90
CA THR A 66 8.03 -13.20 9.75
C THR A 66 8.49 -12.46 8.49
N TRP A 67 7.99 -11.24 8.28
CA TRP A 67 8.37 -10.40 7.16
C TRP A 67 9.79 -9.86 7.27
N GLU A 68 10.23 -9.46 8.47
CA GLU A 68 11.62 -9.08 8.74
C GLU A 68 12.57 -10.25 8.48
N ASP A 69 12.20 -11.48 8.85
CA ASP A 69 12.98 -12.68 8.56
C ASP A 69 13.16 -12.88 7.04
N ILE A 70 12.07 -12.81 6.27
CA ILE A 70 12.12 -12.92 4.80
C ILE A 70 12.98 -11.81 4.18
N ILE A 71 12.86 -10.57 4.68
CA ILE A 71 13.69 -9.45 4.20
C ILE A 71 15.16 -9.68 4.53
N SER A 72 15.46 -10.18 5.73
CA SER A 72 16.82 -10.49 6.16
C SER A 72 17.44 -11.57 5.28
N GLU A 73 16.70 -12.64 5.02
CA GLU A 73 17.09 -13.72 4.12
C GLU A 73 17.37 -13.20 2.70
N ALA A 74 16.44 -12.45 2.11
CA ALA A 74 16.62 -11.86 0.78
C ALA A 74 17.82 -10.89 0.72
N ARG A 75 18.10 -10.14 1.79
CA ARG A 75 19.28 -9.27 1.87
C ARG A 75 20.57 -10.08 1.95
N SER A 76 20.58 -11.19 2.69
CA SER A 76 21.72 -12.11 2.74
C SER A 76 21.99 -12.67 1.35
N GLU A 77 20.96 -13.16 0.66
CA GLU A 77 21.11 -13.70 -0.71
C GLU A 77 21.66 -12.66 -1.70
N VAL A 78 21.14 -11.42 -1.68
CA VAL A 78 21.66 -10.34 -2.53
C VAL A 78 23.08 -9.93 -2.15
N GLY A 79 23.43 -9.95 -0.86
CA GLY A 79 24.78 -9.66 -0.36
C GLY A 79 25.79 -10.74 -0.73
N GLU A 80 25.43 -12.01 -0.56
CA GLU A 80 26.23 -13.17 -0.94
C GLU A 80 26.45 -13.23 -2.45
N GLN A 81 25.44 -12.92 -3.27
CA GLN A 81 25.60 -12.80 -4.72
C GLN A 81 26.67 -11.76 -5.09
N ARG A 82 26.79 -10.66 -4.34
CA ARG A 82 27.84 -9.66 -4.56
C ARG A 82 29.23 -10.15 -4.16
N MET A 83 29.36 -10.90 -3.06
CA MET A 83 30.65 -11.45 -2.63
C MET A 83 31.14 -12.58 -3.55
N LYS A 84 30.24 -13.46 -4.00
CA LYS A 84 30.56 -14.55 -4.93
C LYS A 84 30.97 -14.05 -6.33
N SER A 85 30.49 -12.88 -6.73
CA SER A 85 30.92 -12.22 -7.97
C SER A 85 32.24 -11.44 -7.83
N ALA A 86 32.78 -11.31 -6.61
CA ALA A 86 34.02 -10.61 -6.30
C ALA A 86 35.17 -11.56 -5.89
N GLU A 87 34.92 -12.88 -5.84
CA GLU A 87 36.02 -13.86 -5.76
C GLU A 87 36.85 -13.77 -7.04
N PRO A 88 38.15 -13.41 -6.98
CA PRO A 88 39.01 -13.47 -8.14
C PRO A 88 39.09 -14.93 -8.59
N MET A 89 38.76 -15.19 -9.85
CA MET A 89 39.12 -16.44 -10.51
C MET A 89 40.64 -16.58 -10.42
N ASP A 90 41.11 -17.42 -9.50
CA ASP A 90 42.50 -17.84 -9.44
C ASP A 90 42.74 -18.74 -10.67
N THR A 91 43.41 -18.16 -11.67
CA THR A 91 43.93 -18.85 -12.87
C THR A 91 45.31 -19.40 -12.63
#